data_AF-A0A7M5X2T4-F1
#
_entry.id   AF-A0A7M5X2T4-F1
#
_cell.length_a   1.000
_cell.length_b   1.000
_cell.length_c   1.000
_cell.angle_alpha   90.00
_cell.angle_beta   90.00
_cell.angle_gamma   90.00
#
_symmetry.space_group_name_H-M   'P 1'
#
loop_
_entity.id
_entity.type
_entity.pdbx_description
1 polymer ?
#
loop_
_entity_poly.entity_id
_entity_poly.type
_entity_poly.pdbx_seq_one_letter_code
_entity_poly.pdbx_strand_id
1 'polypeptide(L)'
;GNKWNIQKFYPYQEMLKDISQKYPTLYKIEDDKNDTSKAYKVPNFEGQIGFITSMSQNFCGTCNRLRITADGNLKACLFGPNEISLRDMMRSGASEEELTQIISGAVKKKKKQHAALWFMA
;
A
#
# COMPACT_ATOMS: atom_id res chain seq x y z
N GLY A 1 6.59 13.32 -7.19
CA GLY A 1 5.85 12.95 -5.97
C GLY A 1 5.92 14.07 -4.93
N ASN A 2 5.13 14.00 -3.85
CA ASN A 2 5.08 15.03 -2.80
C ASN A 2 6.28 15.00 -1.82
N LYS A 3 7.22 14.05 -1.99
CA LYS A 3 8.42 13.86 -1.15
C LYS A 3 8.12 13.79 0.36
N TRP A 4 6.95 13.28 0.75
CA TRP A 4 6.51 13.24 2.14
C TRP A 4 6.42 14.64 2.81
N ASN A 5 6.26 15.71 2.02
CA ASN A 5 6.14 17.07 2.54
C ASN A 5 4.76 17.29 3.17
N ILE A 6 4.74 17.49 4.49
CA ILE A 6 3.52 17.72 5.29
C ILE A 6 2.77 19.00 4.92
N GLN A 7 3.46 20.04 4.43
CA GLN A 7 2.82 21.29 4.01
C GLN A 7 1.99 21.10 2.73
N LYS A 8 2.25 20.02 1.99
CA LYS A 8 1.50 19.62 0.79
C LYS A 8 0.58 18.43 1.07
N PHE A 9 0.43 18.05 2.34
CA PHE A 9 -0.38 16.92 2.77
C PHE A 9 -1.67 17.43 3.38
N TYR A 10 -2.80 17.00 2.82
CA TYR A 10 -4.10 17.23 3.41
C TYR A 10 -4.57 15.93 4.09
N PRO A 11 -4.65 15.88 5.42
CA PRO A 11 -4.95 14.66 6.14
C PRO A 11 -6.33 14.11 5.79
N TYR A 12 -6.43 12.79 5.74
CA TYR A 12 -7.70 12.11 5.49
C TYR A 12 -8.81 12.49 6.49
N GLN A 13 -8.48 12.66 7.78
CA GLN A 13 -9.47 13.05 8.79
C GLN A 13 -10.06 14.43 8.51
N GLU A 14 -9.25 15.37 8.02
CA GLU A 14 -9.73 16.70 7.62
C GLU A 14 -10.58 16.62 6.35
N MET A 15 -10.15 15.86 5.34
CA MET A 15 -10.97 15.61 4.14
C MET A 15 -12.34 15.00 4.51
N LEU A 16 -12.34 14.02 5.40
CA LEU A 16 -13.57 13.37 5.86
C LEU A 16 -14.46 14.36 6.60
N LYS A 17 -13.89 15.18 7.49
CA LYS A 17 -14.63 16.22 8.23
C LYS A 17 -15.30 17.22 7.28
N ASP A 18 -14.56 17.73 6.29
CA ASP A 18 -15.08 18.71 5.34
C ASP A 18 -16.20 18.11 4.47
N ILE A 19 -16.05 16.86 4.04
CA ILE A 19 -17.11 16.15 3.29
C ILE A 19 -18.33 15.90 4.18
N SER A 20 -18.14 15.49 5.44
CA SER A 20 -19.22 15.24 6.38
C SER A 20 -19.99 16.50 6.77
N GLN A 21 -19.37 17.68 6.75
CA GLN A 21 -20.10 18.95 6.94
C GLN A 21 -21.13 19.19 5.83
N LYS A 22 -20.79 18.82 4.59
CA LYS A 22 -21.70 18.93 3.44
C LYS A 22 -22.68 17.76 3.32
N TYR A 23 -22.26 16.56 3.72
CA TYR A 23 -23.04 15.33 3.67
C TYR A 23 -23.06 14.66 5.05
N PRO A 24 -23.89 15.14 6.00
CA PRO A 24 -23.87 14.65 7.39
C PRO A 24 -24.28 13.17 7.56
N THR A 25 -24.89 12.59 6.54
CA THR A 25 -25.32 11.19 6.51
C THR A 25 -24.24 10.24 5.95
N LEU A 26 -23.04 10.74 5.65
CA LEU A 26 -21.91 9.92 5.21
C LEU A 26 -21.54 8.89 6.29
N TYR A 27 -21.42 7.62 5.91
CA TYR A 27 -21.04 6.53 6.81
C TYR A 27 -19.91 5.67 6.23
N LYS A 28 -19.13 5.06 7.12
CA LYS A 28 -18.05 4.13 6.78
C LYS A 28 -18.65 2.80 6.30
N ILE A 29 -18.13 2.27 5.20
CA ILE A 29 -18.42 0.89 4.75
C ILE A 29 -17.34 -0.05 5.30
N GLU A 30 -17.65 -1.32 5.51
CA GLU A 30 -16.66 -2.33 5.87
C GLU A 30 -15.54 -2.43 4.81
N ASP A 31 -14.28 -2.44 5.24
CA ASP A 31 -13.11 -2.62 4.38
C ASP A 31 -12.66 -4.08 4.44
N ASP A 32 -12.15 -4.62 3.33
CA ASP A 32 -11.50 -5.93 3.36
C ASP A 32 -10.13 -5.86 4.03
N LYS A 33 -9.65 -7.00 4.55
CA LYS A 33 -8.38 -7.11 5.30
C LYS A 33 -7.18 -6.43 4.61
N ASN A 34 -7.09 -6.52 3.29
CA ASN A 34 -5.94 -6.07 2.51
C ASN A 34 -6.22 -4.79 1.70
N ASP A 35 -7.36 -4.14 1.94
CA ASP A 35 -7.72 -2.90 1.27
C ASP A 35 -6.79 -1.77 1.63
N THR A 36 -6.44 -0.96 0.63
CA THR A 36 -5.63 0.24 0.83
C THR A 36 -6.45 1.49 1.11
N SER A 37 -7.71 1.46 0.69
CA SER A 37 -8.63 2.56 0.80
C SER A 37 -9.57 2.35 1.98
N LYS A 38 -10.03 3.45 2.57
CA LYS A 38 -11.16 3.47 3.50
C LYS A 38 -12.40 3.93 2.74
N ALA A 39 -13.36 3.04 2.52
CA ALA A 39 -14.58 3.34 1.78
C ALA A 39 -15.67 3.99 2.65
N TYR A 40 -16.36 4.99 2.10
CA TYR A 40 -17.48 5.71 2.70
C TYR A 40 -18.61 5.89 1.68
N LYS A 41 -19.85 5.98 2.14
CA LYS A 41 -21.02 6.18 1.29
C LYS A 41 -22.01 7.16 1.89
N VAL A 42 -22.68 7.91 1.01
CA VAL A 42 -23.83 8.74 1.35
C VAL A 42 -25.09 7.96 0.97
N PRO A 43 -26.10 7.87 1.85
CA PRO A 43 -27.37 7.22 1.51
C PRO A 43 -27.98 7.77 0.22
N ASN A 44 -28.60 6.89 -0.56
CA ASN A 44 -29.25 7.20 -1.85
C ASN A 44 -28.31 7.63 -2.99
N PHE A 45 -26.99 7.67 -2.77
CA PHE A 45 -26.02 7.89 -3.84
C PHE A 45 -25.62 6.54 -4.45
N GLU A 46 -25.43 6.51 -5.76
CA GLU A 46 -25.02 5.30 -6.47
C GLU A 46 -23.57 4.90 -6.11
N GLY A 47 -22.70 5.89 -5.96
CA GLY A 47 -21.27 5.70 -5.74
C GLY A 47 -20.81 5.65 -4.28
N GLN A 48 -19.50 5.49 -4.12
CA GLN A 48 -18.79 5.55 -2.84
C GLN A 48 -17.49 6.36 -2.97
N ILE A 49 -16.97 6.82 -1.83
CA ILE A 49 -15.74 7.60 -1.72
C ILE A 49 -14.69 6.73 -1.03
N GLY A 50 -13.51 6.58 -1.64
CA GLY A 50 -12.39 5.83 -1.08
C GLY A 50 -11.21 6.73 -0.73
N PHE A 51 -10.73 6.67 0.51
CA PHE A 51 -9.56 7.43 0.94
C PHE A 51 -8.32 6.54 1.06
N ILE A 52 -7.27 6.83 0.30
CA ILE A 52 -5.99 6.11 0.36
C ILE A 52 -5.05 6.83 1.33
N THR A 53 -4.89 6.29 2.53
CA THR A 53 -4.20 6.94 3.65
C THR A 53 -2.70 6.66 3.70
N SER A 54 -2.02 6.70 2.55
CA SER A 54 -0.62 6.27 2.39
C SER A 54 0.40 6.96 3.32
N MET A 55 0.09 8.17 3.80
CA MET A 55 0.94 8.95 4.72
C MET A 55 0.42 9.03 6.16
N SER A 56 -0.89 8.98 6.39
CA SER A 56 -1.46 9.14 7.74
C SER A 56 -1.73 7.82 8.46
N GLN A 57 -2.11 6.77 7.72
CA GLN A 57 -2.46 5.47 8.29
C GLN A 57 -2.05 4.39 7.29
N ASN A 58 -0.85 3.84 7.47
CA ASN A 58 -0.27 2.88 6.54
C ASN A 58 -1.01 1.52 6.57
N PHE A 59 -0.92 0.79 5.45
CA PHE A 59 -1.53 -0.54 5.23
C PHE A 59 -0.46 -1.62 4.98
N CYS A 60 0.78 -1.37 5.43
CA CYS A 60 1.89 -2.28 5.17
C CYS A 60 1.72 -3.63 5.89
N GLY A 61 1.10 -3.63 7.07
CA GLY A 61 0.87 -4.84 7.89
C GLY A 61 -0.01 -5.90 7.23
N THR A 62 -0.94 -5.51 6.35
CA THR A 62 -1.83 -6.42 5.60
C THR A 62 -1.48 -6.49 4.11
N CYS A 63 -0.37 -5.88 3.68
CA CYS A 63 0.00 -5.85 2.28
C CYS A 63 0.37 -7.24 1.76
N ASN A 64 -0.43 -7.77 0.84
CA ASN A 64 -0.24 -9.06 0.16
C ASN A 64 0.32 -8.93 -1.28
N ARG A 65 0.73 -7.73 -1.69
CA ARG A 65 1.24 -7.48 -3.05
C ARG A 65 2.73 -7.81 -3.17
N LEU A 66 3.06 -8.43 -4.30
CA LEU A 66 4.40 -8.59 -4.86
C LEU A 66 4.38 -8.06 -6.30
N ARG A 67 5.54 -7.62 -6.80
CA ARG A 67 5.66 -7.07 -8.15
C ARG A 67 6.84 -7.70 -8.86
N ILE A 68 6.66 -7.98 -10.15
CA ILE A 68 7.74 -8.23 -11.10
C ILE A 68 7.93 -6.96 -11.93
N THR A 69 9.15 -6.46 -12.02
CA THR A 69 9.50 -5.33 -12.88
C THR A 69 9.61 -5.76 -14.34
N ALA A 70 9.59 -4.81 -15.28
CA ALA A 70 9.63 -5.13 -16.71
C ALA A 70 10.90 -5.88 -17.13
N ASP A 71 12.01 -5.67 -16.42
CA ASP A 71 13.27 -6.39 -16.62
C ASP A 71 13.35 -7.72 -15.84
N GLY A 72 12.29 -8.11 -15.13
CA GLY A 72 12.16 -9.44 -14.51
C GLY A 72 12.71 -9.55 -13.08
N ASN A 73 12.82 -8.43 -12.36
CA ASN A 73 13.17 -8.41 -10.95
C ASN A 73 11.94 -8.54 -10.06
N LEU A 74 12.06 -9.33 -8.99
CA LEU A 74 11.11 -9.34 -7.87
C LEU A 74 11.31 -8.11 -7.00
N LYS A 75 10.21 -7.38 -6.78
CA LYS A 75 10.12 -6.28 -5.82
C LYS A 75 9.04 -6.59 -4.78
N ALA A 76 9.47 -6.95 -3.57
CA ALA A 76 8.58 -7.33 -2.47
C ALA A 76 7.84 -6.15 -1.81
N CYS A 77 8.29 -4.92 -2.05
CA CYS A 77 7.65 -3.69 -1.59
C CYS A 77 7.86 -2.57 -2.63
N LEU A 78 6.80 -1.85 -2.99
CA LEU A 78 6.85 -0.78 -3.99
C LEU A 78 7.92 0.28 -3.68
N PHE A 79 8.13 0.60 -2.40
CA PHE A 79 9.11 1.57 -1.93
C PHE A 79 10.35 0.93 -1.29
N GLY A 80 10.47 -0.39 -1.35
CA GLY A 80 11.66 -1.09 -0.88
C GLY A 80 12.83 -0.90 -1.86
N PRO A 81 14.07 -0.71 -1.38
CA PRO A 81 15.23 -0.57 -2.25
C PRO A 81 15.65 -1.90 -2.88
N ASN A 82 15.27 -3.03 -2.27
CA ASN A 82 15.74 -4.36 -2.68
C ASN A 82 14.95 -4.88 -3.88
N GLU A 83 15.68 -5.38 -4.87
CA GLU A 83 15.18 -6.08 -6.05
C GLU A 83 16.05 -7.32 -6.28
N ILE A 84 15.45 -8.40 -6.78
CA ILE A 84 16.13 -9.69 -7.01
C ILE A 84 15.79 -10.16 -8.42
N SER A 85 16.80 -10.41 -9.27
CA SER A 85 16.58 -10.85 -10.66
C SER A 85 16.11 -12.30 -10.73
N LEU A 86 14.78 -12.51 -10.78
CA LEU A 86 14.20 -13.83 -11.01
C LEU A 86 14.50 -14.32 -12.42
N ARG A 87 14.49 -13.40 -13.40
CA ARG A 87 14.79 -13.70 -14.80
C ARG A 87 16.16 -14.34 -14.97
N ASP A 88 17.20 -13.75 -14.39
CA ASP A 88 18.56 -14.25 -14.59
C ASP A 88 18.77 -15.58 -13.84
N MET A 89 18.15 -15.73 -12.66
CA MET A 89 18.13 -17.00 -11.93
C MET A 89 17.46 -18.12 -12.74
N MET A 90 16.26 -17.87 -13.28
CA MET A 90 15.54 -18.84 -14.12
C MET A 90 16.35 -19.19 -15.37
N ARG A 91 16.98 -18.20 -16.03
CA ARG A 91 17.84 -18.43 -17.20
C ARG A 91 19.12 -19.18 -16.87
N SER A 92 19.56 -19.15 -15.62
CA SER A 92 20.70 -19.91 -15.12
C SER A 92 20.33 -21.33 -14.67
N GLY A 93 19.06 -21.73 -14.82
CA GLY A 93 18.58 -23.07 -14.50
C GLY A 93 18.18 -23.28 -13.04
N ALA A 94 17.84 -22.21 -12.31
CA ALA A 94 17.39 -22.33 -10.92
C ALA A 94 16.17 -23.25 -10.77
N SER A 95 16.15 -24.07 -9.72
CA SER A 95 15.03 -24.97 -9.42
C SER A 95 13.83 -24.22 -8.83
N GLU A 96 12.68 -24.89 -8.79
CA GLU A 96 11.47 -24.34 -8.16
C GLU A 96 11.67 -24.12 -6.65
N GLU A 97 12.41 -25.01 -5.99
CA GLU A 97 12.76 -24.90 -4.58
C GLU A 97 13.63 -23.66 -4.31
N GLU A 98 14.64 -23.42 -5.15
CA GLU A 98 15.52 -22.25 -5.04
C GLU A 98 14.73 -20.95 -5.23
N LEU A 99 13.87 -20.91 -6.25
CA LEU A 99 12.97 -19.78 -6.50
C LEU A 99 12.03 -19.53 -5.31
N THR A 100 11.42 -20.60 -4.78
CA THR A 100 10.50 -20.53 -3.63
C THR A 100 11.19 -20.00 -2.38
N GLN A 101 12.42 -20.46 -2.10
CA GLN A 101 13.21 -19.99 -0.97
C GLN A 101 13.54 -18.50 -1.10
N ILE A 102 13.97 -18.06 -2.29
CA ILE A 102 14.34 -16.66 -2.55
C ILE A 102 13.13 -15.74 -2.46
N ILE A 103 12.00 -16.12 -3.06
CA ILE A 103 10.75 -15.37 -2.97
C ILE A 103 10.30 -15.27 -1.51
N SER A 104 10.24 -16.40 -0.79
CA SER A 104 9.86 -16.44 0.62
C SER A 104 10.77 -15.58 1.50
N GLY A 105 12.08 -15.60 1.24
CA GLY A 105 13.06 -14.75 1.91
C GLY A 105 12.81 -13.26 1.65
N ALA A 106 12.43 -12.89 0.42
CA ALA A 106 12.06 -11.51 0.09
C ALA A 106 10.77 -11.07 0.81
N VAL A 107 9.75 -11.93 0.91
CA VAL A 107 8.51 -11.65 1.64
C VAL A 107 8.78 -11.44 3.13
N LYS A 108 9.60 -12.29 3.75
CA LYS A 108 9.96 -12.18 5.18
C LYS A 108 10.69 -10.88 5.53
N LYS A 109 11.33 -10.24 4.55
CA LYS A 109 12.04 -8.95 4.71
C LYS A 109 11.12 -7.72 4.56
N LYS A 110 9.82 -7.90 4.31
CA LYS A 110 8.87 -6.78 4.23
C LYS A 110 8.84 -6.01 5.55
N LYS A 111 9.10 -4.71 5.49
CA LYS A 111 9.07 -3.83 6.67
C LYS A 111 7.63 -3.57 7.09
N LYS A 112 7.42 -3.36 8.40
CA LYS A 112 6.11 -3.05 8.98
C LYS A 112 5.51 -1.74 8.46
N GLN A 113 6.34 -0.76 8.09
CA GLN A 113 5.94 0.52 7.50
C GLN A 113 7.14 1.22 6.83
N HIS A 114 6.90 2.33 6.13
CA HIS A 114 7.97 3.17 5.57
C HIS A 114 8.70 3.94 6.68
N ALA A 115 10.02 4.13 6.53
CA ALA A 115 10.84 4.83 7.53
C ALA A 115 10.46 6.31 7.71
N ALA A 116 9.93 6.95 6.67
CA ALA A 116 9.56 8.37 6.67
C ALA A 116 8.35 8.73 7.57
N LEU A 117 7.66 7.74 8.13
CA LEU A 117 6.46 7.92 8.95
C LEU A 117 6.73 8.07 10.45
N TRP A 118 7.99 7.98 10.88
CA TRP A 118 8.35 8.09 12.31
C TRP A 118 8.10 9.47 12.92
N PHE A 119 8.01 10.53 12.11
CA PHE A 119 7.86 11.92 12.58
C PHE A 119 6.42 12.45 12.51
N MET A 120 5.43 11.59 12.21
CA MET A 120 4.03 11.99 12.05
C MET A 120 3.08 11.29 13.05
N ALA A 121 3.63 10.63 14.07
CA ALA A 121 2.89 10.00 15.16
C ALA A 121 2.93 10.89 16.41
#